data_AF-A0A935PNF5-F1
#
_entry.id   AF-A0A935PNF5-F1
#
_cell.length_a   1.000
_cell.length_b   1.000
_cell.length_c   1.000
_cell.angle_alpha   90.00
_cell.angle_beta   90.00
_cell.angle_gamma   90.00
#
_symmetry.space_group_name_H-M   'P 1'
#
loop_
_entity.id
_entity.type
_entity.pdbx_description
1 polymer ?
#
loop_
_entity_poly.entity_id
_entity_poly.type
_entity_poly.pdbx_seq_one_letter_code
_entity_poly.pdbx_strand_id
1 'polypeptide(L)'
;MTAQDGLDGSLARTAGIGTALVFVVVASSAWLRLAAGDSGCPPGGCEAFALADAVRLAHRVAAMAVAVLALLVVAIAWRVPSRPVLRLAAVALLGLVSALSVIGRASAGNPSGPVVLANLLGGLGLLALVAAVASDAWARTRRLEGPLAWSPFVVLVLAAIAIAAGALLASGIVPPSPAATALHRVAGWFAMLASIFLATSGRTPPAARGPLRLAAGAFALSAVVALAGPAGELSRWLHNVLSAAALVPAVAACALGRRQAAPQARQGR
;
A
#
# COMPACT_ATOMS: atom_id res chain seq x y z
N MET A 1 -31.15 2.82 -9.88
CA MET A 1 -29.90 3.07 -9.13
C MET A 1 -30.32 3.80 -7.88
N THR A 2 -30.22 3.16 -6.72
CA THR A 2 -30.67 3.71 -5.45
C THR A 2 -29.67 4.75 -4.94
N ALA A 3 -30.09 5.65 -4.04
CA ALA A 3 -29.18 6.58 -3.39
C ALA A 3 -28.03 5.85 -2.66
N GLN A 4 -28.30 4.64 -2.16
CA GLN A 4 -27.33 3.76 -1.53
C GLN A 4 -26.26 3.24 -2.51
N ASP A 5 -26.65 2.89 -3.75
CA ASP A 5 -25.69 2.49 -4.80
C ASP A 5 -24.70 3.63 -5.11
N GLY A 6 -25.17 4.88 -5.08
CA GLY A 6 -24.34 6.07 -5.28
C GLY A 6 -23.33 6.30 -4.14
N LEU A 7 -23.74 6.06 -2.89
CA LEU A 7 -22.86 6.16 -1.72
C LEU A 7 -21.80 5.05 -1.71
N ASP A 8 -22.18 3.81 -2.05
CA ASP A 8 -21.26 2.67 -2.11
C ASP A 8 -20.18 2.85 -3.19
N GLY A 9 -20.58 3.32 -4.38
CA GLY A 9 -19.64 3.65 -5.44
C GLY A 9 -18.70 4.80 -5.09
N SER A 10 -19.20 5.81 -4.37
CA SER A 10 -18.38 6.94 -3.88
C SER A 10 -17.38 6.46 -2.82
N LEU A 11 -17.83 5.66 -1.85
CA LEU A 11 -16.99 5.08 -0.81
C LEU A 11 -15.88 4.19 -1.39
N ALA A 12 -16.21 3.30 -2.32
CA ALA A 12 -15.24 2.41 -2.96
C ALA A 12 -14.18 3.20 -3.75
N ARG A 13 -14.57 4.33 -4.37
CA ARG A 13 -13.65 5.21 -5.09
C ARG A 13 -12.73 5.93 -4.11
N THR A 14 -13.30 6.62 -3.11
CA THR A 14 -12.58 7.39 -2.11
C THR A 14 -11.61 6.50 -1.32
N ALA A 15 -12.09 5.37 -0.81
CA ALA A 15 -11.26 4.43 -0.06
C ALA A 15 -10.17 3.83 -0.95
N GLY A 16 -10.45 3.45 -2.20
CA GLY A 16 -9.41 2.92 -3.07
C GLY A 16 -8.38 3.96 -3.55
N ILE A 17 -8.72 5.25 -3.57
CA ILE A 17 -7.72 6.34 -3.73
C ILE A 17 -6.89 6.46 -2.44
N GLY A 18 -7.56 6.42 -1.28
CA GLY A 18 -6.91 6.41 0.03
C GLY A 18 -5.92 5.26 0.17
N THR A 19 -6.27 4.06 -0.27
CA THR A 19 -5.38 2.89 -0.30
C THR A 19 -4.09 3.17 -1.08
N ALA A 20 -4.19 3.75 -2.28
CA ALA A 20 -3.01 4.10 -3.08
C ALA A 20 -2.14 5.17 -2.38
N LEU A 21 -2.77 6.20 -1.80
CA LEU A 21 -2.04 7.26 -1.09
C LEU A 21 -1.37 6.78 0.19
N VAL A 22 -2.06 5.97 1.01
CA VAL A 22 -1.46 5.38 2.21
C VAL A 22 -0.29 4.49 1.84
N PHE A 23 -0.40 3.74 0.74
CA PHE A 23 0.70 2.95 0.22
C PHE A 23 1.91 3.85 -0.14
N VAL A 24 1.70 4.96 -0.85
CA VAL A 24 2.75 5.96 -1.14
C VAL A 24 3.37 6.51 0.15
N VAL A 25 2.56 6.86 1.14
CA VAL A 25 3.04 7.32 2.47
C VAL A 25 3.97 6.29 3.12
N VAL A 26 3.56 5.02 3.14
CA VAL A 26 4.36 3.92 3.71
C VAL A 26 5.66 3.72 2.93
N ALA A 27 5.60 3.70 1.60
CA ALA A 27 6.76 3.50 0.74
C ALA A 27 7.77 4.66 0.85
N SER A 28 7.30 5.91 0.82
CA SER A 28 8.17 7.08 1.02
C SER A 28 8.77 7.11 2.42
N SER A 29 8.01 6.74 3.46
CA SER A 29 8.53 6.62 4.83
C SER A 29 9.62 5.54 4.92
N ALA A 30 9.42 4.39 4.29
CA ALA A 30 10.44 3.34 4.22
C ALA A 30 11.70 3.84 3.51
N TRP A 31 11.55 4.45 2.34
CA TRP A 31 12.68 4.97 1.57
C TRP A 31 13.48 6.04 2.33
N LEU A 32 12.80 7.00 2.98
CA LEU A 32 13.46 8.04 3.77
C LEU A 32 14.29 7.46 4.92
N ARG A 33 13.88 6.31 5.48
CA ARG A 33 14.62 5.63 6.55
C ARG A 33 15.85 4.91 6.01
N LEU A 34 15.75 4.31 4.81
CA LEU A 34 16.89 3.72 4.11
C LEU A 34 17.93 4.80 3.78
N ALA A 35 17.48 5.90 3.15
CA ALA A 35 18.34 7.00 2.76
C ALA A 35 19.04 7.68 3.95
N ALA A 36 18.40 7.72 5.12
CA ALA A 36 19.01 8.25 6.35
C ALA A 36 20.08 7.32 6.97
N GLY A 37 20.02 6.01 6.70
CA GLY A 37 21.03 5.05 7.16
C GLY A 37 22.32 5.08 6.33
N ASP A 38 22.22 5.43 5.05
CA ASP A 38 23.34 5.47 4.11
C ASP A 38 24.03 6.86 4.03
N SER A 39 23.48 7.91 4.66
CA SER A 39 23.93 9.30 4.50
C SER A 39 25.16 9.69 5.34
N GLY A 40 26.22 8.88 5.32
CA GLY A 40 27.56 9.25 5.79
C GLY A 40 28.33 10.05 4.75
N CYS A 41 27.88 11.26 4.38
CA CYS A 41 28.54 12.04 3.31
C CYS A 41 29.71 12.92 3.82
N PRO A 42 30.92 12.80 3.23
CA PRO A 42 32.07 13.70 3.41
C PRO A 42 31.98 14.97 2.52
N PRO A 43 32.87 15.99 2.67
CA PRO A 43 32.71 17.30 2.03
C PRO A 43 32.93 17.22 0.51
N GLY A 44 31.91 17.62 -0.26
CA GLY A 44 31.89 17.56 -1.74
C GLY A 44 30.50 17.75 -2.36
N GLY A 45 29.43 17.59 -1.58
CA GLY A 45 28.08 18.05 -1.94
C GLY A 45 27.01 16.96 -1.88
N CYS A 46 25.83 17.36 -1.42
CA CYS A 46 24.72 16.46 -1.10
C CYS A 46 23.58 16.56 -2.13
N GLU A 47 23.76 16.07 -3.36
CA GLU A 47 22.62 15.93 -4.30
C GLU A 47 21.52 15.02 -3.72
N ALA A 48 21.90 14.08 -2.84
CA ALA A 48 20.97 13.24 -2.07
C ALA A 48 20.03 14.04 -1.14
N PHE A 49 20.41 15.24 -0.69
CA PHE A 49 19.56 16.09 0.15
C PHE A 49 18.38 16.66 -0.66
N ALA A 50 18.60 17.09 -1.91
CA ALA A 50 17.54 17.66 -2.74
C ALA A 50 16.43 16.63 -3.04
N LEU A 51 16.82 15.39 -3.36
CA LEU A 51 15.86 14.30 -3.55
C LEU A 51 15.18 13.91 -2.23
N ALA A 52 15.91 13.82 -1.12
CA ALA A 52 15.34 13.51 0.18
C ALA A 52 14.31 14.55 0.63
N ASP A 53 14.58 15.84 0.40
CA ASP A 53 13.66 16.93 0.72
C ASP A 53 12.41 16.89 -0.16
N ALA A 54 12.56 16.60 -1.46
CA ALA A 54 11.43 16.39 -2.36
C ALA A 54 10.55 15.21 -1.90
N VAL A 55 11.16 14.08 -1.49
CA VAL A 55 10.43 12.92 -0.97
C VAL A 55 9.78 13.22 0.38
N ARG A 56 10.42 13.99 1.27
CA ARG A 56 9.82 14.45 2.54
C ARG A 56 8.60 15.32 2.29
N LEU A 57 8.69 16.26 1.34
CA LEU A 57 7.57 17.11 0.96
C LEU A 57 6.43 16.27 0.37
N ALA A 58 6.73 15.38 -0.58
CA ALA A 58 5.75 14.48 -1.18
C ALA A 58 5.05 13.60 -0.13
N HIS A 59 5.82 13.05 0.82
CA HIS A 59 5.29 12.27 1.94
C HIS A 59 4.34 13.09 2.81
N ARG A 60 4.71 14.33 3.18
CA ARG A 60 3.85 15.22 3.99
C ARG A 60 2.56 15.57 3.26
N VAL A 61 2.64 15.94 1.99
CA VAL A 61 1.46 16.24 1.15
C VAL A 61 0.55 15.01 1.04
N ALA A 62 1.13 13.83 0.81
CA ALA A 62 0.37 12.59 0.76
C ALA A 62 -0.29 12.27 2.12
N ALA A 63 0.41 12.47 3.23
CA ALA A 63 -0.15 12.26 4.58
C ALA A 63 -1.31 13.22 4.88
N MET A 64 -1.21 14.49 4.49
CA MET A 64 -2.32 15.46 4.61
C MET A 64 -3.53 15.04 3.75
N ALA A 65 -3.28 14.59 2.51
CA ALA A 65 -4.33 14.08 1.63
C ALA A 65 -5.03 12.84 2.22
N VAL A 66 -4.28 11.93 2.86
CA VAL A 66 -4.83 10.77 3.58
C VAL A 66 -5.74 11.21 4.73
N ALA A 67 -5.37 12.25 5.49
CA ALA A 67 -6.22 12.78 6.56
C ALA A 67 -7.55 13.33 6.02
N VAL A 68 -7.52 14.09 4.92
CA VAL A 68 -8.73 14.59 4.26
C VAL A 68 -9.61 13.42 3.77
N LEU A 69 -9.00 12.39 3.17
CA LEU A 69 -9.73 11.21 2.72
C LEU A 69 -10.34 10.42 3.88
N ALA A 70 -9.66 10.33 5.01
CA ALA A 70 -10.20 9.69 6.21
C ALA A 70 -11.48 10.39 6.68
N LEU A 71 -11.49 11.73 6.71
CA LEU A 71 -12.67 12.52 7.03
C LEU A 71 -13.80 12.31 6.02
N LEU A 72 -13.49 12.23 4.72
CA LEU A 72 -14.48 11.93 3.70
C LEU A 72 -15.08 10.53 3.86
N VAL A 73 -14.27 9.51 4.16
CA VAL A 73 -14.73 8.14 4.43
C VAL A 73 -15.65 8.12 5.64
N VAL A 74 -15.30 8.82 6.73
CA VAL A 74 -16.16 9.02 7.89
C VAL A 74 -17.48 9.69 7.50
N ALA A 75 -17.43 10.81 6.78
CA ALA A 75 -18.63 11.53 6.37
C ALA A 75 -19.59 10.66 5.52
N ILE A 76 -19.05 9.84 4.61
CA ILE A 76 -19.84 8.92 3.78
C ILE A 76 -20.38 7.77 4.64
N ALA A 77 -19.56 7.17 5.50
CA ALA A 77 -19.96 6.05 6.36
C ALA A 77 -21.12 6.41 7.31
N TRP A 78 -21.20 7.66 7.79
CA TRP A 78 -22.26 8.08 8.69
C TRP A 78 -23.60 8.25 7.99
N ARG A 79 -23.59 8.55 6.68
CA ARG A 79 -24.78 8.60 5.83
C ARG A 79 -25.40 7.23 5.54
N VAL A 80 -24.75 6.13 5.96
CA VAL A 80 -25.25 4.76 5.78
C VAL A 80 -25.55 4.12 7.16
N PRO A 81 -26.72 4.39 7.75
CA PRO A 81 -27.01 4.00 9.14
C PRO A 81 -27.09 2.50 9.40
N SER A 82 -27.37 1.70 8.37
CA SER A 82 -27.44 0.24 8.46
C SER A 82 -26.08 -0.46 8.60
N ARG A 83 -24.95 0.27 8.72
CA ARG A 83 -23.60 -0.30 8.69
C ARG A 83 -22.72 0.12 9.87
N PRO A 84 -22.97 -0.44 11.07
CA PRO A 84 -22.17 -0.11 12.26
C PRO A 84 -20.69 -0.47 12.12
N VAL A 85 -20.37 -1.60 11.45
CA VAL A 85 -18.98 -2.04 11.22
C VAL A 85 -18.20 -1.04 10.36
N LEU A 86 -18.82 -0.48 9.33
CA LEU A 86 -18.19 0.54 8.48
C LEU A 86 -17.91 1.83 9.26
N ARG A 87 -18.82 2.23 10.14
CA ARG A 87 -18.63 3.40 11.02
C ARG A 87 -17.46 3.16 11.98
N LEU A 88 -17.41 1.98 12.61
CA LEU A 88 -16.30 1.60 13.48
C LEU A 88 -14.97 1.62 12.72
N ALA A 89 -14.91 1.04 11.52
CA ALA A 89 -13.73 1.05 10.67
C ALA A 89 -13.29 2.49 10.32
N ALA A 90 -14.24 3.37 10.00
CA ALA A 90 -13.96 4.76 9.68
C ALA A 90 -13.51 5.59 10.91
N VAL A 91 -14.06 5.36 12.11
CA VAL A 91 -13.53 5.93 13.37
C VAL A 91 -12.10 5.45 13.59
N ALA A 92 -11.86 4.13 13.48
CA ALA A 92 -10.54 3.55 13.69
C ALA A 92 -9.51 4.11 12.68
N LEU A 93 -9.92 4.37 11.44
CA LEU A 93 -9.09 4.98 10.40
C LEU A 93 -8.68 6.40 10.78
N LEU A 94 -9.60 7.23 11.28
CA LEU A 94 -9.31 8.57 11.78
C LEU A 94 -8.41 8.55 13.03
N GLY A 95 -8.66 7.60 13.94
CA GLY A 95 -7.82 7.38 15.12
C GLY A 95 -6.39 7.00 14.75
N LEU A 96 -6.21 6.08 13.80
CA LEU A 96 -4.90 5.67 13.28
C LEU A 96 -4.15 6.83 12.60
N VAL A 97 -4.83 7.61 11.75
CA VAL A 97 -4.22 8.80 11.12
C VAL A 97 -3.75 9.80 12.17
N SER A 98 -4.57 10.03 13.20
CA SER A 98 -4.24 10.95 14.30
C SER A 98 -3.04 10.45 15.10
N ALA A 99 -3.02 9.17 15.46
CA ALA A 99 -1.92 8.54 16.17
C ALA A 99 -0.61 8.59 15.35
N LEU A 100 -0.66 8.24 14.06
CA LEU A 100 0.49 8.33 13.16
C LEU A 100 1.00 9.76 12.98
N SER A 101 0.12 10.76 13.00
CA SER A 101 0.52 12.17 12.93
C SER A 101 1.27 12.61 14.19
N VAL A 102 0.87 12.11 15.37
CA VAL A 102 1.58 12.35 16.64
C VAL A 102 2.94 11.64 16.62
N ILE A 103 2.98 10.36 16.23
CA ILE A 103 4.20 9.56 16.11
C ILE A 103 5.18 10.19 15.11
N GLY A 104 4.69 10.66 13.97
CA GLY A 104 5.48 11.31 12.93
C GLY A 104 6.13 12.60 13.41
N ARG A 105 5.41 13.42 14.21
CA ARG A 105 5.98 14.62 14.86
C ARG A 105 7.04 14.26 15.90
N ALA A 106 6.79 13.24 16.72
CA ALA A 106 7.75 12.77 17.71
C ALA A 106 9.03 12.18 17.08
N SER A 107 8.95 11.70 15.83
CA SER A 107 10.06 11.09 15.10
C SER A 107 11.04 12.09 14.46
N ALA A 108 10.79 13.40 14.55
CA ALA A 108 11.48 14.41 13.72
C ALA A 108 12.95 14.67 14.09
N GLY A 109 13.46 14.18 15.23
CA GLY A 109 14.82 14.49 15.71
C GLY A 109 15.75 13.29 15.88
N ASN A 110 15.27 12.20 16.48
CA ASN A 110 16.03 10.96 16.64
C ASN A 110 15.07 9.82 17.00
N PRO A 111 14.45 9.14 16.01
CA PRO A 111 13.40 8.19 16.29
C PRO A 111 13.99 6.93 16.94
N SER A 112 13.57 6.64 18.17
CA SER A 112 13.89 5.37 18.80
C SER A 112 13.29 4.19 18.01
N GLY A 113 13.92 3.02 18.08
CA GLY A 113 13.44 1.85 17.35
C GLY A 113 11.96 1.50 17.55
N PRO A 114 11.41 1.59 18.77
CA PRO A 114 9.97 1.41 19.01
C PRO A 114 9.08 2.41 18.25
N VAL A 115 9.51 3.67 18.11
CA VAL A 115 8.77 4.70 17.38
C VAL A 115 8.74 4.39 15.88
N VAL A 116 9.85 3.89 15.34
CA VAL A 116 9.93 3.43 13.94
C VAL A 116 9.01 2.26 13.69
N LEU A 117 9.03 1.26 14.58
CA LEU A 117 8.18 0.09 14.48
C LEU A 117 6.69 0.48 14.57
N ALA A 118 6.33 1.32 15.53
CA ALA A 118 4.97 1.83 15.70
C ALA A 118 4.49 2.59 14.45
N ASN A 119 5.35 3.42 13.85
CA ASN A 119 5.03 4.14 12.61
C ASN A 119 4.80 3.19 11.43
N LEU A 120 5.62 2.15 11.29
CA LEU A 120 5.46 1.15 10.22
C LEU A 120 4.21 0.29 10.43
N LEU A 121 4.01 -0.25 11.63
CA LEU A 121 2.82 -1.03 11.97
C LEU A 121 1.54 -0.20 11.83
N GLY A 122 1.56 1.05 12.29
CA GLY A 122 0.42 1.95 12.12
C GLY A 122 0.16 2.25 10.65
N GLY A 123 1.19 2.48 9.83
CA GLY A 123 1.06 2.69 8.38
C GLY A 123 0.49 1.46 7.66
N LEU A 124 0.95 0.25 8.00
CA LEU A 124 0.41 -1.00 7.50
C LEU A 124 -1.03 -1.25 7.95
N GLY A 125 -1.33 -0.98 9.23
CA GLY A 125 -2.68 -1.08 9.77
C GLY A 125 -3.64 -0.12 9.08
N LEU A 126 -3.21 1.12 8.83
CA LEU A 126 -3.95 2.11 8.08
C LEU A 126 -4.21 1.64 6.64
N LEU A 127 -3.19 1.06 5.98
CA LEU A 127 -3.31 0.53 4.63
C LEU A 127 -4.31 -0.63 4.56
N ALA A 128 -4.20 -1.58 5.50
CA ALA A 128 -5.09 -2.73 5.58
C ALA A 128 -6.54 -2.29 5.83
N LEU A 129 -6.75 -1.33 6.75
CA LEU A 129 -8.08 -0.84 7.09
C LEU A 129 -8.74 -0.10 5.92
N VAL A 130 -8.03 0.80 5.25
CA VAL A 130 -8.58 1.52 4.09
C VAL A 130 -8.81 0.58 2.90
N ALA A 131 -7.94 -0.41 2.70
CA ALA A 131 -8.12 -1.47 1.71
C ALA A 131 -9.34 -2.33 2.01
N ALA A 132 -9.59 -2.65 3.28
CA ALA A 132 -10.77 -3.42 3.69
C ALA A 132 -12.06 -2.64 3.44
N VAL A 133 -12.10 -1.34 3.78
CA VAL A 133 -13.24 -0.46 3.47
C VAL A 133 -13.48 -0.37 1.96
N ALA A 134 -12.42 -0.22 1.17
CA ALA A 134 -12.50 -0.19 -0.29
C ALA A 134 -13.04 -1.51 -0.86
N SER A 135 -12.61 -2.63 -0.30
CA SER A 135 -13.02 -3.99 -0.70
C SER A 135 -14.49 -4.25 -0.41
N ASP A 136 -14.96 -3.98 0.82
CA ASP A 136 -16.36 -4.17 1.21
C ASP A 136 -17.29 -3.29 0.35
N ALA A 137 -16.95 -2.00 0.19
CA ALA A 137 -17.74 -1.08 -0.63
C ALA A 137 -17.79 -1.53 -2.10
N TRP A 138 -16.67 -2.06 -2.63
CA TRP A 138 -16.60 -2.54 -4.00
C TRP A 138 -17.38 -3.86 -4.19
N ALA A 139 -17.21 -4.83 -3.30
CA ALA A 139 -17.90 -6.11 -3.33
C ALA A 139 -19.43 -5.89 -3.37
N ARG A 140 -19.94 -4.95 -2.56
CA ARG A 140 -21.36 -4.59 -2.53
C ARG A 140 -21.82 -3.91 -3.82
N THR A 141 -21.06 -2.93 -4.32
CA THR A 141 -21.38 -2.25 -5.59
C THR A 141 -21.48 -3.23 -6.75
N ARG A 142 -20.69 -4.32 -6.71
CA ARG A 142 -20.60 -5.32 -7.77
C ARG A 142 -21.41 -6.59 -7.51
N ARG A 143 -22.02 -6.74 -6.34
CA ARG A 143 -22.64 -7.99 -5.88
C ARG A 143 -21.69 -9.18 -6.06
N LEU A 144 -20.40 -8.95 -5.83
CA LEU A 144 -19.40 -10.01 -5.91
C LEU A 144 -19.49 -10.83 -4.63
N GLU A 145 -19.80 -12.10 -4.79
CA GLU A 145 -19.78 -13.06 -3.71
C GLU A 145 -18.45 -13.82 -3.71
N GLY A 146 -17.94 -14.10 -2.51
CA GLY A 146 -16.78 -14.96 -2.31
C GLY A 146 -15.40 -14.29 -2.27
N PRO A 147 -14.34 -15.10 -2.11
CA PRO A 147 -13.00 -14.65 -1.72
C PRO A 147 -12.27 -13.81 -2.79
N LEU A 148 -12.69 -13.91 -4.05
CA LEU A 148 -12.05 -13.19 -5.16
C LEU A 148 -12.32 -11.68 -5.15
N ALA A 149 -13.36 -11.21 -4.46
CA ALA A 149 -13.65 -9.78 -4.31
C ALA A 149 -12.53 -9.02 -3.56
N TRP A 150 -11.75 -9.74 -2.74
CA TRP A 150 -10.68 -9.19 -1.90
C TRP A 150 -9.29 -9.31 -2.53
N SER A 151 -9.18 -10.09 -3.60
CA SER A 151 -7.91 -10.56 -4.13
C SER A 151 -6.88 -9.47 -4.55
N PRO A 152 -7.25 -8.37 -5.24
CA PRO A 152 -6.27 -7.32 -5.55
C PRO A 152 -5.78 -6.56 -4.30
N PHE A 153 -6.57 -6.53 -3.23
CA PHE A 153 -6.18 -5.92 -1.96
C PHE A 153 -5.26 -6.81 -1.14
N VAL A 154 -5.45 -8.13 -1.20
CA VAL A 154 -4.51 -9.11 -0.61
C VAL A 154 -3.12 -8.92 -1.20
N VAL A 155 -2.99 -8.77 -2.53
CA VAL A 155 -1.71 -8.49 -3.19
C VAL A 155 -1.06 -7.22 -2.64
N LEU A 156 -1.83 -6.15 -2.49
CA LEU A 156 -1.31 -4.87 -2.00
C LEU A 156 -0.83 -4.96 -0.54
N VAL A 157 -1.60 -5.64 0.32
CA VAL A 157 -1.24 -5.83 1.73
C VAL A 157 0.03 -6.67 1.84
N LEU A 158 0.13 -7.77 1.11
CA LEU A 158 1.33 -8.61 1.08
C LEU A 158 2.55 -7.82 0.59
N ALA A 159 2.40 -7.01 -0.45
CA ALA A 159 3.47 -6.17 -0.96
C ALA A 159 3.91 -5.12 0.07
N ALA A 160 2.97 -4.49 0.77
CA ALA A 160 3.30 -3.53 1.82
C ALA A 160 4.01 -4.19 3.02
N ILE A 161 3.58 -5.38 3.42
CA ILE A 161 4.27 -6.18 4.46
C ILE A 161 5.70 -6.48 4.03
N ALA A 162 5.90 -6.94 2.79
CA ALA A 162 7.23 -7.21 2.25
C ALA A 162 8.13 -5.95 2.34
N ILE A 163 7.63 -4.80 1.91
CA ILE A 163 8.39 -3.54 1.92
C ILE A 163 8.69 -3.07 3.33
N ALA A 164 7.72 -3.11 4.24
CA ALA A 164 7.93 -2.71 5.62
C ALA A 164 8.94 -3.63 6.33
N ALA A 165 8.86 -4.94 6.11
CA ALA A 165 9.83 -5.89 6.63
C ALA A 165 11.23 -5.66 6.05
N GLY A 166 11.33 -5.37 4.74
CA GLY A 166 12.59 -5.00 4.10
C GLY A 166 13.18 -3.70 4.66
N ALA A 167 12.35 -2.69 4.89
CA ALA A 167 12.76 -1.42 5.48
C ALA A 167 13.24 -1.56 6.93
N LEU A 168 12.58 -2.41 7.73
CA LEU A 168 13.03 -2.74 9.08
C LEU A 168 14.40 -3.40 9.07
N LEU A 169 14.60 -4.42 8.22
CA LEU A 169 15.87 -5.13 8.09
C LEU A 169 17.01 -4.19 7.68
N ALA A 170 16.75 -3.29 6.74
CA ALA A 170 17.78 -2.38 6.23
C ALA A 170 18.01 -1.14 7.11
N SER A 171 17.11 -0.81 8.04
CA SER A 171 17.30 0.31 8.96
C SER A 171 18.36 0.09 10.03
N GLY A 172 18.81 -1.16 10.25
CA GLY A 172 19.75 -1.51 11.32
C GLY A 172 19.20 -1.36 12.75
N ILE A 173 17.97 -0.84 12.89
CA ILE A 173 17.29 -0.60 14.18
C ILE A 173 16.93 -1.91 14.87
N VAL A 174 16.50 -2.90 14.09
CA VAL A 174 16.21 -4.25 14.57
C VAL A 174 17.36 -5.13 14.09
N PRO A 175 18.02 -5.89 14.97
CA PRO A 175 19.07 -6.81 14.54
C PRO A 175 18.48 -7.77 13.50
N PRO A 176 19.23 -8.10 12.44
CA PRO A 176 18.75 -8.98 11.39
C PRO A 176 18.33 -10.31 12.02
N SER A 177 17.02 -10.55 12.06
CA SER A 177 16.46 -11.78 12.60
C SER A 177 16.06 -12.70 11.44
N PRO A 178 16.23 -14.03 11.60
CA PRO A 178 15.72 -14.99 10.63
C PRO A 178 14.23 -14.80 10.35
N ALA A 179 13.46 -14.42 11.38
CA ALA A 179 12.02 -14.19 11.27
C ALA A 179 11.67 -12.99 10.39
N ALA A 180 12.33 -11.84 10.55
CA ALA A 180 12.07 -10.66 9.72
C ALA A 180 12.49 -10.88 8.26
N THR A 181 13.61 -11.56 8.05
CA THR A 181 14.09 -11.96 6.70
C THR A 181 13.11 -12.92 6.04
N ALA A 182 12.64 -13.93 6.78
CA ALA A 182 11.62 -14.85 6.30
C ALA A 182 10.32 -14.11 5.97
N LEU A 183 9.84 -13.22 6.84
CA LEU A 183 8.62 -12.44 6.61
C LEU A 183 8.70 -11.61 5.32
N HIS A 184 9.80 -10.86 5.12
CA HIS A 184 10.03 -10.08 3.91
C HIS A 184 9.96 -10.95 2.65
N ARG A 185 10.70 -12.06 2.64
CA ARG A 185 10.76 -12.99 1.50
C ARG A 185 9.43 -13.67 1.24
N VAL A 186 8.83 -14.24 2.28
CA VAL A 186 7.56 -14.98 2.21
C VAL A 186 6.45 -14.05 1.72
N ALA A 187 6.34 -12.84 2.27
CA ALA A 187 5.36 -11.86 1.80
C ALA A 187 5.56 -11.46 0.33
N GLY A 188 6.81 -11.27 -0.10
CA GLY A 188 7.15 -11.00 -1.50
C GLY A 188 6.75 -12.14 -2.44
N TRP A 189 7.05 -13.39 -2.07
CA TRP A 189 6.63 -14.57 -2.84
C TRP A 189 5.11 -14.70 -2.92
N PHE A 190 4.39 -14.52 -1.81
CA PHE A 190 2.94 -14.57 -1.82
C PHE A 190 2.33 -13.43 -2.65
N ALA A 191 2.89 -12.22 -2.61
CA ALA A 191 2.46 -11.11 -3.46
C ALA A 191 2.63 -11.44 -4.96
N MET A 192 3.75 -12.07 -5.32
CA MET A 192 4.01 -12.55 -6.67
C MET A 192 3.00 -13.63 -7.10
N LEU A 193 2.84 -14.69 -6.31
CA LEU A 193 1.95 -15.81 -6.62
C LEU A 193 0.49 -15.36 -6.73
N ALA A 194 0.04 -14.49 -5.82
CA ALA A 194 -1.29 -13.91 -5.90
C ALA A 194 -1.46 -13.05 -7.17
N SER A 195 -0.43 -12.30 -7.58
CA SER A 195 -0.46 -11.53 -8.84
C SER A 195 -0.56 -12.44 -10.06
N ILE A 196 0.19 -13.55 -10.10
CA ILE A 196 0.14 -14.56 -11.17
C ILE A 196 -1.25 -15.19 -11.23
N PHE A 197 -1.75 -15.68 -10.09
CA PHE A 197 -3.07 -16.31 -10.00
C PHE A 197 -4.18 -15.39 -10.50
N LEU A 198 -4.13 -14.10 -10.14
CA LEU A 198 -5.11 -13.13 -10.63
C LEU A 198 -4.91 -12.78 -12.11
N ALA A 199 -3.67 -12.70 -12.58
CA ALA A 199 -3.38 -12.44 -13.99
C ALA A 199 -3.90 -13.55 -14.92
N THR A 200 -3.91 -14.80 -14.44
CA THR A 200 -4.32 -15.98 -15.22
C THR A 200 -5.76 -16.40 -14.96
N SER A 201 -6.37 -15.95 -13.87
CA SER A 201 -7.77 -16.26 -13.56
C SER A 201 -8.71 -15.70 -14.63
N GLY A 202 -9.56 -16.58 -15.17
CA GLY A 202 -10.64 -16.20 -16.09
C GLY A 202 -11.63 -15.20 -15.48
N ARG A 203 -11.67 -15.10 -14.14
CA ARG A 203 -12.54 -14.19 -13.37
C ARG A 203 -12.00 -12.77 -13.27
N THR A 204 -10.74 -12.54 -13.64
CA THR A 204 -10.14 -11.20 -13.61
C THR A 204 -10.49 -10.41 -14.87
N PRO A 205 -10.94 -9.15 -14.75
CA PRO A 205 -11.22 -8.28 -15.90
C PRO A 205 -10.03 -8.18 -16.85
N PRO A 206 -10.23 -8.24 -18.18
CA PRO A 206 -9.12 -8.20 -19.15
C PRO A 206 -8.17 -7.02 -18.95
N ALA A 207 -8.68 -5.82 -18.65
CA ALA A 207 -7.82 -4.64 -18.43
C ALA A 207 -6.96 -4.72 -17.16
N ALA A 208 -7.33 -5.54 -16.18
CA ALA A 208 -6.52 -5.72 -14.96
C ALA A 208 -5.42 -6.77 -15.14
N ARG A 209 -5.52 -7.66 -16.14
CA ARG A 209 -4.56 -8.76 -16.36
C ARG A 209 -3.17 -8.25 -16.75
N GLY A 210 -3.08 -7.29 -17.66
CA GLY A 210 -1.80 -6.71 -18.10
C GLY A 210 -0.98 -6.16 -16.92
N PRO A 211 -1.55 -5.25 -16.11
CA PRO A 211 -0.88 -4.76 -14.91
C PRO A 211 -0.54 -5.87 -13.90
N LEU A 212 -1.42 -6.86 -13.66
CA LEU A 212 -1.08 -7.98 -12.77
C LEU A 212 0.11 -8.81 -13.27
N ARG A 213 0.26 -8.99 -14.59
CA ARG A 213 1.44 -9.65 -15.19
C ARG A 213 2.70 -8.83 -14.98
N LEU A 214 2.62 -7.51 -15.14
CA LEU A 214 3.75 -6.61 -14.87
C LEU A 214 4.16 -6.66 -13.40
N ALA A 215 3.20 -6.64 -12.48
CA ALA A 215 3.45 -6.80 -11.04
C ALA A 215 4.14 -8.13 -10.74
N ALA A 216 3.60 -9.24 -11.26
CA ALA A 216 4.19 -10.56 -11.11
C ALA A 216 5.62 -10.64 -11.66
N GLY A 217 5.86 -10.12 -12.86
CA GLY A 217 7.18 -10.08 -13.48
C GLY A 217 8.19 -9.27 -12.66
N ALA A 218 7.79 -8.11 -12.17
CA ALA A 218 8.64 -7.26 -11.33
C ALA A 218 8.98 -7.93 -9.98
N PHE A 219 8.02 -8.61 -9.33
CA PHE A 219 8.32 -9.41 -8.14
C PHE A 219 9.26 -10.59 -8.45
N ALA A 220 9.08 -11.27 -9.58
CA ALA A 220 9.96 -12.37 -9.99
C ALA A 220 11.40 -11.88 -10.25
N LEU A 221 11.56 -10.77 -10.97
CA LEU A 221 12.85 -10.10 -11.16
C LEU A 221 13.46 -9.68 -9.82
N SER A 222 12.67 -9.12 -8.91
CA SER A 222 13.11 -8.74 -7.56
C SER A 222 13.63 -9.95 -6.76
N ALA A 223 12.98 -11.11 -6.90
CA ALA A 223 13.45 -12.38 -6.31
C ALA A 223 14.74 -12.89 -6.98
N VAL A 224 14.87 -12.80 -8.30
CA VAL A 224 16.10 -13.18 -9.01
C VAL A 224 17.27 -12.30 -8.56
N VAL A 225 17.10 -10.98 -8.49
CA VAL A 225 18.13 -10.05 -7.98
C VAL A 225 18.53 -10.41 -6.55
N ALA A 226 17.58 -10.81 -5.71
CA ALA A 226 17.86 -11.25 -4.34
C ALA A 226 18.64 -12.59 -4.26
N LEU A 227 18.57 -13.42 -5.30
CA LEU A 227 19.26 -14.72 -5.37
C LEU A 227 20.61 -14.66 -6.11
N ALA A 228 20.78 -13.71 -7.03
CA ALA A 228 21.83 -13.73 -8.06
C ALA A 228 23.23 -13.23 -7.62
N GLY A 229 23.45 -12.76 -6.39
CA GLY A 229 24.81 -12.37 -6.00
C GLY A 229 24.90 -11.51 -4.74
N PRO A 230 26.15 -11.17 -4.32
CA PRO A 230 26.42 -10.57 -3.02
C PRO A 230 25.63 -9.29 -2.79
N ALA A 231 25.29 -9.03 -1.54
CA ALA A 231 24.50 -7.88 -1.08
C ALA A 231 25.27 -6.55 -1.25
N GLY A 232 25.57 -6.17 -2.49
CA GLY A 232 26.08 -4.87 -2.86
C GLY A 232 24.98 -3.80 -2.87
N GLU A 233 25.39 -2.53 -2.93
CA GLU A 233 24.45 -1.40 -3.02
C GLU A 233 23.58 -1.47 -4.27
N LEU A 234 24.15 -1.88 -5.41
CA LEU A 234 23.42 -2.01 -6.67
C LEU A 234 22.30 -3.06 -6.60
N SER A 235 22.56 -4.23 -5.99
CA SER A 235 21.53 -5.28 -5.87
C SER A 235 20.41 -4.85 -4.91
N ARG A 236 20.74 -4.15 -3.81
CA ARG A 236 19.76 -3.52 -2.91
C ARG A 236 18.92 -2.46 -3.62
N TRP A 237 19.56 -1.59 -4.40
CA TRP A 237 18.87 -0.56 -5.18
C TRP A 237 17.92 -1.18 -6.22
N LEU A 238 18.40 -2.14 -7.02
CA LEU A 238 17.60 -2.85 -8.01
C LEU A 238 16.41 -3.57 -7.37
N HIS A 239 16.63 -4.26 -6.24
CA HIS A 239 15.56 -4.93 -5.49
C HIS A 239 14.47 -3.95 -5.04
N ASN A 240 14.86 -2.77 -4.53
CA ASN A 240 13.92 -1.73 -4.12
C ASN A 240 13.16 -1.12 -5.30
N VAL A 241 13.84 -0.83 -6.41
CA VAL A 241 13.22 -0.30 -7.63
C VAL A 241 12.24 -1.29 -8.23
N LEU A 242 12.61 -2.57 -8.33
CA LEU A 242 11.73 -3.62 -8.86
C LEU A 242 10.52 -3.85 -7.94
N SER A 243 10.71 -3.81 -6.63
CA SER A 243 9.61 -3.90 -5.67
C SER A 243 8.64 -2.72 -5.83
N ALA A 244 9.16 -1.49 -5.97
CA ALA A 244 8.36 -0.30 -6.25
C ALA A 244 7.65 -0.37 -7.62
N ALA A 245 8.34 -0.84 -8.65
CA ALA A 245 7.81 -1.01 -9.99
C ALA A 245 6.72 -2.11 -10.05
N ALA A 246 6.73 -3.10 -9.15
CA ALA A 246 5.68 -4.10 -9.03
C ALA A 246 4.37 -3.52 -8.46
N LEU A 247 4.47 -2.45 -7.66
CA LEU A 247 3.33 -1.86 -6.95
C LEU A 247 2.47 -0.96 -7.83
N VAL A 248 3.10 -0.16 -8.68
CA VAL A 248 2.38 0.71 -9.63
C VAL A 248 1.35 -0.08 -10.46
N PRO A 249 1.71 -1.21 -11.11
CA PRO A 249 0.76 -1.99 -11.88
C PRO A 249 -0.18 -2.82 -10.98
N ALA A 250 0.20 -3.22 -9.77
CA ALA A 250 -0.74 -3.82 -8.81
C ALA A 250 -1.86 -2.83 -8.43
N VAL A 251 -1.52 -1.58 -8.12
CA VAL A 251 -2.49 -0.50 -7.87
C VAL A 251 -3.32 -0.19 -9.12
N ALA A 252 -2.70 -0.18 -10.29
CA ALA A 252 -3.40 0.03 -11.56
C ALA A 252 -4.40 -1.11 -11.85
N ALA A 253 -4.07 -2.36 -11.54
CA ALA A 253 -4.99 -3.49 -11.64
C ALA A 253 -6.22 -3.28 -10.75
N CYS A 254 -6.02 -2.84 -9.49
CA CYS A 254 -7.10 -2.47 -8.59
C CYS A 254 -7.98 -1.36 -9.17
N ALA A 255 -7.39 -0.38 -9.85
CA ALA A 255 -8.12 0.75 -10.44
C ALA A 255 -8.87 0.37 -11.74
N LEU A 256 -8.27 -0.44 -12.61
CA LEU A 256 -8.83 -0.82 -13.90
C LEU A 256 -9.93 -1.87 -13.77
N GLY A 257 -9.79 -2.82 -12.84
CA GLY A 257 -10.87 -3.74 -12.48
C GLY A 257 -12.14 -3.02 -12.03
N ARG A 258 -12.00 -1.80 -11.46
CA ARG A 258 -13.14 -0.96 -11.06
C ARG A 258 -13.90 -0.34 -12.24
N ARG A 259 -13.23 0.05 -13.33
CA ARG A 259 -13.85 0.77 -14.46
C ARG A 259 -14.68 -0.14 -15.38
N GLN A 260 -14.20 -1.34 -15.69
CA GLN A 260 -14.79 -2.18 -16.75
C GLN A 260 -16.10 -2.89 -16.40
N ALA A 261 -16.41 -3.08 -15.12
CA ALA A 261 -17.67 -3.75 -14.78
C ALA A 261 -18.89 -2.78 -14.82
N ALA A 262 -18.71 -1.47 -15.03
CA ALA A 262 -19.80 -0.48 -15.03
C ALA A 262 -20.77 -0.55 -16.24
N PRO A 263 -20.33 -0.93 -17.46
CA PRO A 263 -21.22 -0.97 -18.64
C PRO A 263 -22.13 -2.20 -18.71
N GLN A 264 -21.68 -3.38 -18.27
CA GLN A 264 -22.44 -4.63 -18.44
C GLN A 264 -23.76 -4.66 -17.65
N ALA A 265 -23.85 -3.93 -16.53
CA ALA A 265 -25.10 -3.82 -15.77
C ALA A 265 -26.19 -2.99 -16.46
N ARG A 266 -25.88 -2.25 -17.54
CA ARG A 266 -26.84 -1.43 -18.28
C ARG A 266 -27.40 -2.10 -19.54
N GLN A 267 -26.80 -3.18 -20.02
CA GLN A 267 -27.25 -3.88 -21.24
C GLN A 267 -28.23 -5.02 -20.98
N GLY A 268 -28.50 -5.36 -19.72
CA GLY A 268 -29.46 -6.39 -19.31
C GLY A 268 -30.75 -5.84 -18.69
N ARG A 269 -31.06 -4.55 -18.90
CA ARG A 269 -32.34 -3.90 -18.54
C ARG A 269 -32.89 -3.23 -19.78
#